data_AF-A0A0F6YIB9-F1
#
_entry.id   AF-A0A0F6YIB9-F1
#
_cell.length_a   1.000
_cell.length_b   1.000
_cell.length_c   1.000
_cell.angle_alpha   90.00
_cell.angle_beta   90.00
_cell.angle_gamma   90.00
#
_symmetry.space_group_name_H-M   'P 1'
#
loop_
_entity.id
_entity.type
_entity.pdbx_description
1 polymer ?
#
loop_
_entity_poly.entity_id
_entity_poly.type
_entity_poly.pdbx_seq_one_letter_code
_entity_poly.pdbx_strand_id
1 'polypeptide(L)'
;MRALRLAPLALLLTLAACGDDRPASSSGAQGGASATKSEPARVPRREQEEGLARCGEVLMRIEGPEAAPTFARLMRECSGMFARRRCRDALAAEPFSREGVAAACREDYCDDLRPAPSFCTTDMPTDAEFLEQFARFSRAALRGDLRRLMDREGADEIADLFADLIETQATLQ
;
A
#
# COMPACT_ATOMS: atom_id res chain seq x y z
N MET A 1 10.89 -21.20 -16.02
CA MET A 1 11.63 -19.95 -16.27
C MET A 1 10.83 -19.12 -17.27
N ARG A 2 10.03 -18.16 -16.80
CA ARG A 2 9.28 -17.22 -17.66
C ARG A 2 10.08 -15.94 -17.75
N ALA A 3 10.43 -15.52 -18.96
CA ALA A 3 11.10 -14.26 -19.21
C ALA A 3 10.11 -13.11 -19.04
N LEU A 4 10.28 -12.29 -17.99
CA LEU A 4 9.59 -11.01 -17.85
C LEU A 4 10.20 -10.01 -18.84
N ARG A 5 9.36 -9.43 -19.68
CA ARG A 5 9.72 -8.29 -20.54
C ARG A 5 9.26 -7.01 -19.84
N LEU A 6 10.16 -6.37 -19.12
CA LEU A 6 9.95 -5.02 -18.59
C LEU A 6 10.08 -4.02 -19.76
N ALA A 7 8.97 -3.40 -20.15
CA ALA A 7 8.97 -2.26 -21.06
C ALA A 7 9.19 -0.96 -20.26
N PRO A 8 9.90 0.04 -20.81
CA PRO A 8 10.24 1.27 -20.09
C PRO A 8 9.03 2.21 -20.00
N LEU A 9 8.59 2.50 -18.77
CA LEU A 9 7.62 3.54 -18.44
C LEU A 9 8.26 4.92 -18.67
N ALA A 10 8.06 5.47 -19.86
CA ALA A 10 8.30 6.87 -20.17
C ALA A 10 7.04 7.47 -20.82
N LEU A 11 6.75 8.72 -20.46
CA LEU A 11 5.78 9.66 -21.05
C LEU A 11 4.29 9.49 -20.70
N LEU A 12 3.76 10.40 -19.85
CA LEU A 12 2.98 11.58 -20.29
C LEU A 12 2.25 12.26 -19.11
N LEU A 13 2.82 13.38 -18.65
CA LEU A 13 2.13 14.41 -17.87
C LEU A 13 1.39 15.34 -18.84
N THR A 14 0.07 15.45 -18.72
CA THR A 14 -0.69 16.61 -19.21
C THR A 14 -1.71 17.02 -18.16
N LEU A 15 -1.44 18.15 -17.50
CA LEU A 15 -2.42 18.90 -16.70
C LEU A 15 -3.41 19.57 -17.65
N ALA A 16 -4.71 19.34 -17.43
CA ALA A 16 -5.77 20.21 -17.93
C ALA A 16 -6.48 20.85 -16.74
N ALA A 17 -6.23 22.14 -16.56
CA ALA A 17 -7.01 23.02 -15.73
C ALA A 17 -8.23 23.53 -16.54
N CYS A 18 -9.43 23.38 -15.99
CA CYS A 18 -10.60 24.17 -16.36
C CYS A 18 -11.44 24.42 -15.10
N GLY A 19 -11.59 25.69 -14.72
CA GLY A 19 -12.69 26.14 -13.86
C GLY A 19 -14.00 26.22 -14.65
N ASP A 20 -15.16 26.20 -14.00
CA ASP A 20 -15.84 27.40 -13.51
C ASP A 20 -17.21 27.04 -12.87
N ASP A 21 -17.64 27.95 -12.01
CA ASP A 21 -18.99 28.30 -11.56
C ASP A 21 -19.94 27.37 -10.77
N ARG A 22 -20.45 27.99 -9.69
CA ARG A 22 -21.49 27.52 -8.73
C ARG A 22 -22.89 27.69 -9.34
N PRO A 23 -23.93 27.09 -8.73
CA PRO A 23 -24.77 27.91 -7.86
C PRO A 23 -25.10 27.25 -6.51
N ALA A 24 -25.21 28.10 -5.50
CA ALA A 24 -25.69 27.75 -4.17
C ALA A 24 -27.18 27.41 -4.19
N SER A 25 -27.56 26.31 -3.53
CA SER A 25 -28.94 26.05 -3.14
C SER A 25 -28.96 25.80 -1.62
N SER A 26 -29.71 26.65 -0.94
CA SER A 26 -29.92 26.66 0.51
C SER A 26 -31.11 25.79 0.92
N SER A 27 -31.03 25.34 2.18
CA SER A 27 -32.15 25.04 3.09
C SER A 27 -32.58 23.58 3.23
N GLY A 28 -32.39 23.04 4.45
CA GLY A 28 -33.05 21.81 4.89
C GLY A 28 -32.32 21.13 6.06
N ALA A 29 -32.56 21.60 7.28
CA ALA A 29 -32.08 20.95 8.50
C ALA A 29 -32.72 19.57 8.70
N GLN A 30 -31.91 18.57 9.07
CA GLN A 30 -32.29 17.55 10.06
C GLN A 30 -31.06 16.80 10.55
N GLY A 31 -30.87 16.84 11.87
CA GLY A 31 -29.76 16.19 12.56
C GLY A 31 -29.85 14.68 12.45
N GLY A 32 -28.85 14.10 11.82
CA GLY A 32 -28.21 12.91 12.33
C GLY A 32 -26.80 13.32 12.68
N ALA A 33 -26.40 13.23 13.95
CA ALA A 33 -24.99 13.15 14.27
C ALA A 33 -24.48 11.79 13.73
N SER A 34 -24.36 11.68 12.41
CA SER A 34 -23.40 10.77 11.83
C SER A 34 -22.08 11.23 12.44
N ALA A 35 -21.56 10.43 13.37
CA ALA A 35 -20.13 10.46 13.62
C ALA A 35 -19.50 10.28 12.25
N THR A 36 -19.13 11.39 11.61
CA THR A 36 -18.33 11.39 10.39
C THR A 36 -17.05 10.71 10.82
N LYS A 37 -16.99 9.40 10.59
CA LYS A 37 -15.76 8.63 10.67
C LYS A 37 -14.86 9.32 9.66
N SER A 38 -14.01 10.21 10.16
CA SER A 38 -13.12 11.01 9.33
C SER A 38 -12.34 10.02 8.48
N GLU A 39 -12.55 10.06 7.16
CA GLU A 39 -11.90 9.11 6.27
C GLU A 39 -10.39 9.27 6.46
N PRO A 40 -9.63 8.17 6.64
CA PRO A 40 -8.22 8.28 6.94
C PRO A 40 -7.48 9.05 5.85
N ALA A 41 -6.66 10.00 6.31
CA ALA A 41 -5.95 10.93 5.46
C ALA A 41 -5.09 10.19 4.42
N ARG A 42 -5.28 10.56 3.16
CA ARG A 42 -4.50 9.98 2.06
C ARG A 42 -3.13 10.66 1.94
N VAL A 43 -2.17 9.88 1.49
CA VAL A 43 -0.84 10.34 1.11
C VAL A 43 -0.94 11.17 -0.17
N PRO A 44 -0.28 12.34 -0.27
CA PRO A 44 -0.21 13.10 -1.51
C PRO A 44 0.37 12.28 -2.66
N ARG A 45 -0.16 12.44 -3.88
CA ARG A 45 0.26 11.68 -5.07
C ARG A 45 1.78 11.68 -5.27
N ARG A 46 2.41 12.85 -5.15
CA ARG A 46 3.87 13.01 -5.27
C ARG A 46 4.64 12.11 -4.30
N GLU A 47 4.21 12.04 -3.04
CA GLU A 47 4.85 11.18 -2.04
C GLU A 47 4.67 9.69 -2.39
N GLN A 48 3.57 9.32 -3.05
CA GLN A 48 3.35 7.95 -3.51
C GLN A 48 4.24 7.59 -4.70
N GLU A 49 4.38 8.50 -5.66
CA GLU A 49 5.29 8.34 -6.81
C GLU A 49 6.76 8.26 -6.36
N GLU A 50 7.16 9.08 -5.37
CA GLU A 50 8.49 8.99 -4.76
C GLU A 50 8.71 7.65 -4.03
N GLY A 51 7.68 7.14 -3.36
CA GLY A 51 7.69 5.81 -2.73
C GLY A 51 7.85 4.68 -3.75
N LEU A 52 7.09 4.75 -4.84
CA LEU A 52 7.19 3.80 -5.94
C LEU A 52 8.58 3.81 -6.57
N ALA A 53 9.17 4.98 -6.80
CA ALA A 53 10.53 5.09 -7.35
C ALA A 53 11.58 4.46 -6.43
N ARG A 54 11.52 4.76 -5.11
CA ARG A 54 12.42 4.13 -4.12
C ARG A 54 12.24 2.62 -4.06
N CYS A 55 10.99 2.14 -4.12
CA CYS A 55 10.73 0.72 -4.14
C CYS A 55 11.28 0.05 -5.41
N GLY A 56 11.09 0.66 -6.58
CA GLY A 56 11.63 0.17 -7.84
C GLY A 56 13.15 -0.02 -7.79
N GLU A 57 13.89 0.93 -7.20
CA GLU A 57 15.34 0.80 -6.98
C GLU A 57 15.73 -0.39 -6.10
N VAL A 58 14.92 -0.71 -5.09
CA VAL A 58 15.14 -1.90 -4.25
C VAL A 58 14.86 -3.16 -5.04
N LEU A 59 13.74 -3.21 -5.78
CA LEU A 59 13.31 -4.37 -6.54
C LEU A 59 14.26 -4.70 -7.71
N MET A 60 14.80 -3.69 -8.40
CA MET A 60 15.76 -3.88 -9.50
C MET A 60 17.10 -4.49 -9.06
N ARG A 61 17.45 -4.41 -7.77
CA ARG A 61 18.71 -4.94 -7.23
C ARG A 61 18.61 -6.39 -6.74
N ILE A 62 17.43 -7.01 -6.88
CA ILE A 62 17.19 -8.38 -6.43
C ILE A 62 17.68 -9.35 -7.51
N GLU A 63 18.88 -9.89 -7.32
CA GLU A 63 19.50 -10.88 -8.22
C GLU A 63 19.37 -12.32 -7.67
N GLY A 64 18.15 -12.72 -7.28
CA GLY A 64 17.85 -14.06 -6.77
C GLY A 64 17.38 -14.10 -5.30
N PRO A 65 17.02 -15.29 -4.78
CA PRO A 65 16.34 -15.42 -3.49
C PRO A 65 17.19 -15.00 -2.28
N GLU A 66 18.52 -15.21 -2.30
CA GLU A 66 19.40 -14.76 -1.23
C GLU A 66 19.66 -13.25 -1.24
N ALA A 67 19.35 -12.57 -2.35
CA ALA A 67 19.43 -11.12 -2.47
C ALA A 67 18.14 -10.42 -2.04
N ALA A 68 17.12 -11.16 -1.58
CA ALA A 68 15.85 -10.60 -1.18
C ALA A 68 16.03 -9.65 0.03
N PRO A 69 15.63 -8.38 -0.06
CA PRO A 69 15.72 -7.43 1.04
C PRO A 69 14.91 -7.89 2.24
N THR A 70 15.41 -7.63 3.45
CA THR A 70 14.66 -7.91 4.70
C THR A 70 13.29 -7.25 4.67
N PHE A 71 12.32 -7.88 5.34
CA PHE A 71 10.97 -7.36 5.45
C PHE A 71 10.94 -5.91 5.97
N ALA A 72 11.73 -5.60 7.01
CA ALA A 72 11.84 -4.23 7.53
C ALA A 72 12.37 -3.24 6.48
N ARG A 73 13.36 -3.65 5.66
CA ARG A 73 13.88 -2.81 4.57
C ARG A 73 12.84 -2.62 3.47
N LEU A 74 12.14 -3.69 3.07
CA LEU A 74 11.04 -3.60 2.11
C LEU A 74 9.99 -2.61 2.57
N MET A 75 9.51 -2.73 3.82
CA MET A 75 8.49 -1.84 4.35
C MET A 75 8.98 -0.39 4.40
N ARG A 76 10.20 -0.14 4.86
CA ARG A 76 10.74 1.21 4.94
C ARG A 76 10.84 1.89 3.57
N GLU A 77 11.49 1.23 2.62
CA GLU A 77 11.78 1.83 1.31
C GLU A 77 10.54 1.89 0.42
N CYS A 78 9.63 0.92 0.54
CA CYS A 78 8.43 0.80 -0.28
C CYS A 78 7.15 1.33 0.39
N SER A 79 7.20 1.78 1.65
CA SER A 79 6.05 2.32 2.40
C SER A 79 5.27 3.38 1.63
N GLY A 80 5.96 4.21 0.84
CA GLY A 80 5.31 5.27 0.07
C GLY A 80 4.31 4.75 -0.98
N MET A 81 4.33 3.47 -1.36
CA MET A 81 3.31 2.88 -2.25
C MET A 81 1.92 2.75 -1.61
N PHE A 82 1.80 2.90 -0.29
CA PHE A 82 0.53 2.83 0.43
C PHE A 82 -0.15 4.21 0.45
N ALA A 83 -1.44 4.26 0.06
CA ALA A 83 -2.14 5.54 -0.07
C ALA A 83 -2.69 6.07 1.25
N ARG A 84 -2.77 5.27 2.32
CA ARG A 84 -3.24 5.70 3.65
C ARG A 84 -2.07 6.11 4.53
N ARG A 85 -2.07 7.38 4.97
CA ARG A 85 -0.91 8.02 5.59
C ARG A 85 -0.45 7.33 6.88
N ARG A 86 -1.40 6.95 7.73
CA ARG A 86 -1.11 6.35 9.04
C ARG A 86 -0.50 4.96 8.88
N CYS A 87 -1.10 4.11 8.05
CA CYS A 87 -0.52 2.80 7.72
C CYS A 87 0.89 2.93 7.10
N ARG A 88 1.08 3.83 6.12
CA ARG A 88 2.41 4.12 5.54
C ARG A 88 3.42 4.47 6.62
N ASP A 89 3.10 5.42 7.50
CA ASP A 89 4.02 5.91 8.52
C ASP A 89 4.42 4.81 9.50
N ALA A 90 3.48 3.94 9.87
CA ALA A 90 3.76 2.77 10.71
C ALA A 90 4.68 1.76 10.01
N LEU A 91 4.53 1.57 8.69
CA LEU A 91 5.41 0.70 7.90
C LEU A 91 6.83 1.26 7.72
N ALA A 92 6.97 2.58 7.73
CA ALA A 92 8.25 3.27 7.63
C ALA A 92 8.98 3.44 8.97
N ALA A 93 8.32 3.11 10.09
CA ALA A 93 8.84 3.39 11.43
C ALA A 93 10.09 2.57 11.78
N GLU A 94 11.02 3.21 12.50
CA GLU A 94 12.18 2.56 13.12
C GLU A 94 12.15 2.73 14.65
N PRO A 95 12.24 1.64 15.44
CA PRO A 95 12.27 0.25 15.00
C PRO A 95 10.92 -0.20 14.43
N PHE A 96 10.96 -1.17 13.50
CA PHE A 96 9.75 -1.78 12.95
C PHE A 96 8.91 -2.44 14.06
N SER A 97 7.61 -2.15 14.12
CA SER A 97 6.69 -2.68 15.13
C SER A 97 5.48 -3.34 14.47
N ARG A 98 5.33 -4.65 14.68
CA ARG A 98 4.15 -5.42 14.22
C ARG A 98 2.86 -4.89 14.83
N GLU A 99 2.88 -4.59 16.13
CA GLU A 99 1.72 -4.06 16.84
C GLU A 99 1.34 -2.67 16.33
N GLY A 100 2.34 -1.81 16.08
CA GLY A 100 2.12 -0.47 15.52
C GLY A 100 1.51 -0.53 14.12
N VAL A 101 2.04 -1.40 13.26
CA VAL A 101 1.49 -1.65 11.91
C VAL A 101 0.09 -2.22 11.96
N ALA A 102 -0.15 -3.23 12.81
CA ALA A 102 -1.48 -3.81 12.96
C ALA A 102 -2.50 -2.77 13.44
N ALA A 103 -2.16 -1.94 14.43
CA ALA A 103 -3.04 -0.88 14.92
C ALA A 103 -3.33 0.18 13.85
N ALA A 104 -2.30 0.64 13.12
CA ALA A 104 -2.43 1.68 12.10
C ALA A 104 -3.19 1.20 10.86
N CYS A 105 -2.78 0.07 10.28
CA CYS A 105 -3.36 -0.44 9.03
C CYS A 105 -4.74 -1.06 9.24
N ARG A 106 -5.07 -1.50 10.47
CA ARG A 106 -6.40 -2.06 10.76
C ARG A 106 -7.50 -1.03 10.59
N GLU A 107 -7.32 0.15 11.19
CA GLU A 107 -8.30 1.24 11.10
C GLU A 107 -8.48 1.74 9.66
N ASP A 108 -7.41 1.66 8.86
CA ASP A 108 -7.37 2.22 7.52
C ASP A 108 -7.90 1.27 6.42
N TYR A 109 -7.77 -0.06 6.60
CA TYR A 109 -7.98 -1.03 5.52
C TYR A 109 -8.85 -2.25 5.87
N CYS A 110 -9.09 -2.59 7.15
CA CYS A 110 -9.83 -3.81 7.48
C CYS A 110 -11.32 -3.74 7.11
N ASP A 111 -11.91 -2.55 7.03
CA ASP A 111 -13.27 -2.38 6.53
C ASP A 111 -13.33 -2.50 5.00
N ASP A 112 -12.28 -2.06 4.31
CA ASP A 112 -12.22 -1.93 2.84
C ASP A 112 -11.76 -3.22 2.14
N LEU A 113 -10.97 -4.06 2.80
CA LEU A 113 -10.39 -5.26 2.21
C LEU A 113 -11.26 -6.50 2.45
N ARG A 114 -11.64 -7.17 1.37
CA ARG A 114 -12.35 -8.46 1.40
C ARG A 114 -11.64 -9.47 0.49
N PRO A 115 -11.31 -10.68 0.99
CA PRO A 115 -11.47 -11.14 2.39
C PRO A 115 -10.58 -10.35 3.37
N ALA A 116 -11.02 -10.19 4.61
CA ALA A 116 -10.28 -9.44 5.62
C ALA A 116 -8.94 -10.14 5.94
N PRO A 117 -7.81 -9.42 5.93
CA PRO A 117 -6.54 -9.97 6.38
C PRO A 117 -6.61 -10.43 7.85
N SER A 118 -5.86 -11.45 8.24
CA SER A 118 -5.96 -12.02 9.58
C SER A 118 -5.28 -11.20 10.69
N PHE A 119 -4.45 -10.21 10.39
CA PHE A 119 -4.10 -9.16 11.37
C PHE A 119 -5.27 -8.19 11.65
N CYS A 120 -6.37 -8.26 10.89
CA CYS A 120 -7.66 -7.67 11.26
C CYS A 120 -8.41 -8.51 12.32
N THR A 121 -7.92 -9.71 12.63
CA THR A 121 -8.47 -10.59 13.67
C THR A 121 -7.67 -10.46 14.96
N THR A 122 -8.21 -11.02 16.06
CA THR A 122 -7.77 -10.70 17.44
C THR A 122 -6.48 -11.39 17.85
N ASP A 123 -6.14 -12.52 17.24
CA ASP A 123 -5.02 -13.35 17.68
C ASP A 123 -3.70 -12.85 17.10
N MET A 124 -2.66 -12.81 17.93
CA MET A 124 -1.33 -12.39 17.52
C MET A 124 -0.62 -13.57 16.83
N PRO A 125 -0.36 -13.51 15.52
CA PRO A 125 0.25 -14.61 14.77
C PRO A 125 1.72 -14.77 15.11
N THR A 126 2.27 -15.96 14.82
CA THR A 126 3.72 -16.17 14.73
C THR A 126 4.36 -15.23 13.70
N ASP A 127 5.69 -15.12 13.68
CA ASP A 127 6.39 -14.24 12.73
C ASP A 127 6.16 -14.68 11.28
N ALA A 128 6.21 -15.98 10.99
CA ALA A 128 5.91 -16.54 9.68
C ALA A 128 4.44 -16.27 9.27
N GLU A 129 3.49 -16.54 10.17
CA GLU A 129 2.07 -16.24 9.91
C GLU A 129 1.84 -14.74 9.73
N PHE A 130 2.49 -13.88 10.50
CA PHE A 130 2.40 -12.43 10.31
C PHE A 130 2.84 -12.04 8.90
N LEU A 131 3.98 -12.54 8.44
CA LEU A 131 4.53 -12.23 7.12
C LEU A 131 3.62 -12.73 5.99
N GLU A 132 3.14 -13.97 6.05
CA GLU A 132 2.19 -14.50 5.06
C GLU A 132 0.91 -13.66 4.97
N GLN A 133 0.35 -13.27 6.11
CA GLN A 133 -0.87 -12.49 6.17
C GLN A 133 -0.64 -11.06 5.69
N PHE A 134 0.52 -10.50 6.02
CA PHE A 134 0.93 -9.18 5.57
C PHE A 134 1.20 -9.13 4.07
N ALA A 135 1.72 -10.21 3.47
CA ALA A 135 1.85 -10.34 2.02
C ALA A 135 0.50 -10.30 1.32
N ARG A 136 -0.49 -11.05 1.82
CA ARG A 136 -1.87 -11.03 1.28
C ARG A 136 -2.49 -9.64 1.36
N PHE A 137 -2.30 -8.95 2.48
CA PHE A 137 -2.71 -7.55 2.62
C PHE A 137 -2.03 -6.65 1.62
N SER A 138 -0.70 -6.72 1.53
CA SER A 138 0.08 -5.88 0.64
C SER A 138 -0.38 -6.08 -0.80
N ARG A 139 -0.59 -7.32 -1.24
CA ARG A 139 -1.15 -7.65 -2.55
C ARG A 139 -2.50 -6.94 -2.78
N ALA A 140 -3.43 -7.05 -1.84
CA ALA A 140 -4.77 -6.49 -2.00
C ALA A 140 -4.80 -4.95 -1.93
N ALA A 141 -4.12 -4.36 -0.94
CA ALA A 141 -4.05 -2.92 -0.73
C ALA A 141 -3.29 -2.22 -1.86
N LEU A 142 -2.10 -2.74 -2.22
CA LEU A 142 -1.28 -2.15 -3.28
C LEU A 142 -1.96 -2.21 -4.63
N ARG A 143 -2.67 -3.29 -4.98
CA ARG A 143 -3.46 -3.30 -6.23
C ARG A 143 -4.46 -2.15 -6.28
N GLY A 144 -5.20 -1.93 -5.20
CA GLY A 144 -6.20 -0.85 -5.12
C GLY A 144 -5.58 0.55 -5.16
N ASP A 145 -4.41 0.71 -4.54
CA ASP A 145 -3.73 2.00 -4.42
C ASP A 145 -2.89 2.33 -5.67
N LEU A 146 -2.11 1.39 -6.19
CA LEU A 146 -1.26 1.56 -7.38
C LEU A 146 -2.08 1.79 -8.65
N ARG A 147 -3.27 1.18 -8.79
CA ARG A 147 -4.17 1.45 -9.93
C ARG A 147 -4.63 2.90 -10.03
N ARG A 148 -4.38 3.72 -9.01
CA ARG A 148 -4.63 5.17 -9.03
C ARG A 148 -3.46 5.97 -9.58
N LEU A 149 -2.27 5.37 -9.64
CA LEU A 149 -1.00 5.98 -10.04
C LEU A 149 -0.54 5.49 -11.40
N MET A 150 -0.84 4.24 -11.76
CA MET A 150 -0.39 3.57 -12.97
C MET A 150 -1.48 2.67 -13.56
N ASP A 151 -1.16 2.07 -14.71
CA ASP A 151 -2.06 1.12 -15.37
C ASP A 151 -2.26 -0.15 -14.53
N ARG A 152 -3.30 -0.91 -14.90
CA ARG A 152 -3.74 -2.07 -14.14
C ARG A 152 -2.74 -3.21 -14.17
N GLU A 153 -2.07 -3.42 -15.29
CA GLU A 153 -1.11 -4.52 -15.45
C GLU A 153 0.12 -4.26 -14.58
N GLY A 154 0.72 -3.07 -14.69
CA GLY A 154 1.84 -2.66 -13.84
C GLY A 154 1.50 -2.67 -12.35
N ALA A 155 0.31 -2.21 -11.97
CA ALA A 155 -0.15 -2.24 -10.58
C ALA A 155 -0.27 -3.68 -10.03
N ASP A 156 -0.79 -4.60 -10.85
CA ASP A 156 -0.97 -5.99 -10.44
C ASP A 156 0.39 -6.71 -10.35
N GLU A 157 1.29 -6.48 -11.30
CA GLU A 157 2.65 -7.04 -11.29
C GLU A 157 3.47 -6.61 -10.06
N ILE A 158 3.47 -5.31 -9.75
CA ILE A 158 4.23 -4.79 -8.59
C ILE A 158 3.65 -5.33 -7.28
N ALA A 159 2.31 -5.37 -7.17
CA ALA A 159 1.67 -5.89 -5.97
C ALA A 159 1.94 -7.39 -5.75
N ASP A 160 2.01 -8.17 -6.83
CA ASP A 160 2.33 -9.59 -6.77
C ASP A 160 3.80 -9.81 -6.41
N LEU A 161 4.73 -9.13 -7.09
CA LEU A 161 6.15 -9.20 -6.76
C LEU A 161 6.42 -8.81 -5.30
N PHE A 162 5.81 -7.75 -4.83
CA PHE A 162 5.99 -7.29 -3.45
C PHE A 162 5.47 -8.31 -2.43
N ALA A 163 4.32 -8.92 -2.70
CA ALA A 163 3.77 -9.97 -1.85
C ALA A 163 4.66 -11.23 -1.85
N ASP A 164 5.14 -11.67 -3.01
CA ASP A 164 5.98 -12.86 -3.14
C ASP A 164 7.33 -12.70 -2.39
N LEU A 165 7.89 -11.49 -2.37
CA LEU A 165 9.09 -11.19 -1.58
C LEU A 165 8.85 -11.29 -0.07
N ILE A 166 7.67 -10.89 0.41
CA ILE A 166 7.28 -11.02 1.81
C ILE A 166 6.99 -12.48 2.16
N GLU A 167 6.30 -13.23 1.28
CA GLU A 167 6.06 -14.66 1.47
C GLU A 167 7.38 -15.44 1.52
N THR A 168 8.35 -15.09 0.68
CA THR A 168 9.70 -15.68 0.71
C THR A 168 10.36 -15.49 2.08
N GLN A 169 10.23 -14.31 2.69
CA GLN A 169 10.74 -14.05 4.04
C GLN A 169 10.10 -14.97 5.08
N ALA A 170 8.80 -15.27 4.95
CA ALA A 170 8.09 -16.15 5.88
C ALA A 170 8.65 -17.58 5.86
N THR A 171 9.12 -18.05 4.70
CA THR A 171 9.68 -19.42 4.55
C THR A 171 11.12 -19.58 5.04
N LEU A 172 11.82 -18.46 5.31
CA LEU A 172 13.21 -18.45 5.75
C LEU A 172 13.36 -18.38 7.29
N GLN A 173 12.26 -18.27 8.03
CA GLN A 173 12.22 -18.25 9.49
C GLN A 173 11.88 -19.63 10.07
#